data_AF-A0A0L7L226-F1
#
_entry.id   AF-A0A0L7L226-F1
#
_cell.length_a   1.000
_cell.length_b   1.000
_cell.length_c   1.000
_cell.angle_alpha   90.00
_cell.angle_beta   90.00
_cell.angle_gamma   90.00
#
_symmetry.space_group_name_H-M   'P 1'
#
loop_
_entity.id
_entity.type
_entity.pdbx_description
1 polymer ?
#
loop_
_entity_poly.entity_id
_entity_poly.type
_entity_poly.pdbx_seq_one_letter_code
_entity_poly.pdbx_strand_id
1 'polypeptide(L)'
;MSTTSLYFDIETSQYPIVYHESYNVSVGGLEKLHVFDAKKWHNIRELALDRGWAINIGGGFHHCSADKGGGFCPYADITLLVRFLFNRNLADTAMIAVYIMDMYNRHIYPNDKRAKEAIRRRVELRSGVEDTEYLDKLTV
;
A
#
# COMPACT_ATOMS: atom_id res chain seq x y z
N MET A 1 -19.87 -20.20 -3.06
CA MET A 1 -18.62 -19.50 -2.73
C MET A 1 -18.85 -18.74 -1.44
N SER A 2 -18.01 -18.93 -0.43
CA SER A 2 -18.11 -18.17 0.83
C SER A 2 -17.83 -16.69 0.58
N THR A 3 -18.64 -15.82 1.18
CA THR A 3 -18.53 -14.36 1.05
C THR A 3 -17.47 -13.84 2.01
N THR A 4 -16.25 -13.59 1.53
CA THR A 4 -15.22 -13.02 2.41
C THR A 4 -15.51 -11.55 2.74
N SER A 5 -15.33 -11.18 4.01
CA SER A 5 -15.47 -9.80 4.48
C SER A 5 -14.27 -8.89 4.13
N LEU A 6 -13.26 -9.45 3.45
CA LEU A 6 -12.02 -8.76 3.11
C LEU A 6 -12.07 -7.97 1.80
N TYR A 7 -12.85 -8.44 0.83
CA TYR A 7 -13.01 -7.77 -0.45
C TYR A 7 -14.37 -7.07 -0.49
N PHE A 8 -14.38 -5.84 -0.99
CA PHE A 8 -15.61 -5.11 -1.29
C PHE A 8 -15.47 -4.52 -2.69
N ASP A 9 -16.60 -4.32 -3.36
CA ASP A 9 -16.63 -3.63 -4.63
C ASP A 9 -16.19 -2.18 -4.41
N ILE A 10 -15.22 -1.73 -5.20
CA ILE A 10 -14.76 -0.34 -5.17
C ILE A 10 -15.96 0.54 -5.54
N GLU A 11 -16.30 1.50 -4.67
CA GLU A 11 -17.31 2.50 -5.01
C GLU A 11 -16.77 3.39 -6.13
N THR A 12 -17.63 3.81 -7.06
CA THR A 12 -17.24 4.75 -8.13
C THR A 12 -16.75 6.11 -7.60
N SER A 13 -17.01 6.40 -6.33
CA SER A 13 -16.52 7.56 -5.57
C SER A 13 -15.06 7.42 -5.12
N GLN A 14 -14.51 6.19 -5.09
CA GLN A 14 -13.15 5.92 -4.67
C GLN A 14 -12.20 6.06 -5.86
N TYR A 15 -11.26 7.00 -5.74
CA TYR A 15 -10.26 7.21 -6.78
C TYR A 15 -9.30 6.02 -6.85
N PRO A 16 -9.14 5.39 -8.03
CA PRO A 16 -8.03 4.47 -8.23
C PRO A 16 -6.72 5.23 -8.03
N ILE A 17 -5.72 4.53 -7.52
CA ILE A 17 -4.37 5.08 -7.49
C ILE A 17 -3.81 4.99 -8.92
N VAL A 18 -3.83 6.11 -9.62
CA VAL A 18 -3.27 6.24 -10.96
C VAL A 18 -1.76 6.46 -10.85
N TYR A 19 -0.96 5.73 -11.64
CA TYR A 19 0.48 5.97 -11.72
C TYR A 19 0.82 7.08 -12.72
N HIS A 20 1.88 7.85 -12.43
CA HIS A 20 2.48 8.87 -13.28
C HIS A 20 4.01 8.86 -13.06
N GLU A 21 4.79 9.07 -14.12
CA GLU A 21 6.26 8.95 -14.07
C GLU A 21 6.92 9.91 -13.07
N SER A 22 6.28 11.05 -12.81
CA SER A 22 6.73 12.02 -11.80
C SER A 22 6.72 11.50 -10.37
N TYR A 23 6.15 10.33 -10.11
CA TYR A 23 6.22 9.67 -8.80
C TYR A 23 7.56 9.00 -8.54
N ASN A 24 8.32 8.74 -9.60
CA ASN A 24 9.63 8.14 -9.47
C ASN A 24 10.57 9.13 -8.78
N VAL A 25 11.11 8.72 -7.64
CA VAL A 25 12.22 9.45 -7.00
C VAL A 25 13.51 8.93 -7.63
N SER A 26 14.28 9.84 -8.23
CA SER A 26 15.61 9.54 -8.77
C SER A 26 16.61 10.50 -8.17
N VAL A 27 17.69 9.98 -7.59
CA VAL A 27 18.73 10.75 -6.90
C VAL A 27 20.08 10.42 -7.56
N GLY A 28 20.13 10.53 -8.89
CA GLY A 28 21.34 10.26 -9.67
C GLY A 28 21.89 8.84 -9.51
N GLY A 29 21.04 7.86 -9.17
CA GLY A 29 21.43 6.47 -8.95
C GLY A 29 21.69 6.11 -7.48
N LEU A 30 21.74 7.09 -6.56
CA LEU A 30 21.88 6.82 -5.12
C LEU A 30 20.66 6.07 -4.54
N GLU A 31 19.50 6.19 -5.17
CA GLU A 31 18.29 5.44 -4.79
C GLU A 31 18.51 3.92 -4.86
N LYS A 32 19.45 3.45 -5.68
CA LYS A 32 19.79 2.02 -5.80
C LYS A 32 20.57 1.47 -4.60
N LEU A 33 21.09 2.34 -3.74
CA LEU A 33 21.76 1.95 -2.50
C LEU A 33 20.77 1.71 -1.36
N HIS A 34 19.52 2.16 -1.51
CA HIS A 34 18.48 1.85 -0.55
C HIS A 34 18.01 0.41 -0.74
N VAL A 35 17.72 -0.29 0.36
CA VAL A 35 17.21 -1.68 0.35
C VAL A 35 15.85 -1.81 -0.37
N PHE A 36 15.18 -0.68 -0.61
CA PHE A 36 13.87 -0.62 -1.25
C PHE A 36 13.96 0.13 -2.57
N ASP A 37 13.36 -0.44 -3.62
CA ASP A 37 13.31 0.16 -4.93
C ASP A 37 12.44 1.44 -4.92
N ALA A 38 13.07 2.58 -5.20
CA ALA A 38 12.41 3.88 -5.32
C ALA A 38 11.49 3.98 -6.55
N LYS A 39 11.62 3.06 -7.51
CA LYS A 39 10.77 2.92 -8.71
C LYS A 39 9.78 1.76 -8.63
N LYS A 40 9.51 1.22 -7.43
CA LYS A 40 8.58 0.09 -7.23
C LYS A 40 7.22 0.29 -7.94
N TRP A 41 6.64 1.48 -7.86
CA TRP A 41 5.32 1.78 -8.43
C TRP A 41 5.34 1.85 -9.96
N HIS A 42 6.48 2.22 -10.56
CA HIS A 42 6.67 2.14 -12.01
C HIS A 42 6.59 0.69 -12.47
N ASN A 43 7.36 -0.19 -11.82
CA ASN A 43 7.41 -1.60 -12.18
C ASN A 43 6.04 -2.28 -12.00
N ILE A 44 5.29 -1.91 -10.96
CA ILE A 44 3.93 -2.40 -10.72
C ILE A 44 2.96 -1.94 -11.80
N ARG A 45 3.03 -0.68 -12.25
CA ARG A 45 2.23 -0.23 -13.40
C ARG A 45 2.55 -1.04 -14.64
N GLU A 46 3.82 -1.15 -15.01
CA GLU A 46 4.22 -1.81 -16.25
C GLU A 46 3.70 -3.26 -16.28
N LEU A 47 3.88 -4.00 -15.16
CA LEU A 47 3.35 -5.35 -15.03
C LEU A 47 1.82 -5.41 -15.06
N ALA A 48 1.13 -4.46 -14.42
CA ALA A 48 -0.33 -4.43 -14.42
C ALA A 48 -0.90 -4.09 -15.81
N LEU A 49 -0.25 -3.23 -16.58
CA LEU A 49 -0.65 -2.92 -17.96
C LEU A 49 -0.38 -4.10 -18.90
N ASP A 50 0.75 -4.79 -18.72
CA ASP A 50 1.12 -5.97 -19.53
C ASP A 50 0.21 -7.18 -19.23
N ARG A 51 -0.12 -7.42 -17.95
CA ARG A 51 -0.77 -8.67 -17.51
C ARG A 51 -2.20 -8.51 -16.97
N GLY A 52 -2.70 -7.28 -16.91
CA GLY A 52 -3.99 -6.95 -16.30
C GLY A 52 -3.99 -6.94 -14.77
N TRP A 53 -2.89 -7.31 -14.10
CA TRP A 53 -2.73 -7.26 -12.65
C TRP A 53 -1.25 -7.30 -12.23
N ALA A 54 -0.95 -6.78 -11.05
CA ALA A 54 0.37 -6.89 -10.41
C ALA A 54 0.21 -6.83 -8.88
N ILE A 55 1.07 -7.54 -8.14
CA ILE A 55 1.12 -7.51 -6.67
C ILE A 55 2.52 -7.10 -6.24
N ASN A 56 2.62 -6.11 -5.36
CA ASN A 56 3.86 -5.77 -4.66
C ASN A 56 3.81 -6.30 -3.23
N ILE A 57 4.67 -7.25 -2.89
CA ILE A 57 4.82 -7.77 -1.52
C ILE A 57 5.99 -7.07 -0.80
N GLY A 58 6.72 -6.19 -1.48
CA GLY A 58 7.78 -5.39 -0.89
C GLY A 58 7.22 -4.32 0.06
N GLY A 59 7.92 -4.11 1.18
CA GLY A 59 7.57 -3.06 2.14
C GLY A 59 7.45 -1.66 1.50
N GLY A 60 6.54 -0.86 2.04
CA GLY A 60 6.33 0.53 1.63
C GLY A 60 7.28 1.48 2.35
N PHE A 61 7.43 2.69 1.82
CA PHE A 61 8.02 3.78 2.60
C PHE A 61 7.00 4.43 3.55
N HIS A 62 6.04 3.65 4.04
CA HIS A 62 4.86 4.10 4.78
C HIS A 62 5.09 4.43 6.27
N HIS A 63 6.27 4.11 6.83
CA HIS A 63 6.58 4.38 8.24
C HIS A 63 7.09 5.80 8.52
N CYS A 64 7.10 6.68 7.51
CA CYS A 64 7.41 8.09 7.69
C CYS A 64 6.17 8.97 7.54
N SER A 65 6.20 10.12 8.21
CA SER A 65 5.21 11.19 8.10
C SER A 65 5.73 12.33 7.22
N ALA A 66 4.91 13.38 7.05
CA ALA A 66 5.30 14.58 6.32
C ALA A 66 6.53 15.31 6.91
N ASP A 67 6.82 15.07 8.19
CA ASP A 67 7.83 15.78 8.99
C ASP A 67 8.87 14.84 9.63
N LYS A 68 8.75 13.51 9.49
CA LYS A 68 9.63 12.56 10.18
C LYS A 68 9.81 11.26 9.41
N GLY A 69 11.06 10.81 9.23
CA GLY A 69 11.40 9.46 8.77
C GLY A 69 11.19 8.39 9.85
N GLY A 70 10.90 7.15 9.47
CA GLY A 70 10.71 6.05 10.42
C GLY A 70 10.79 4.68 9.72
N GLY A 71 11.22 3.63 10.43
CA GLY A 71 11.25 2.27 9.89
C GLY A 71 12.02 2.12 8.56
N PHE A 72 13.17 2.79 8.42
CA PHE A 72 13.94 2.88 7.15
C PHE A 72 13.17 3.51 5.97
N CYS A 73 12.16 4.32 6.27
CA CYS A 73 11.38 5.05 5.28
C CYS A 73 11.78 6.53 5.25
N PRO A 74 12.42 7.02 4.17
CA PRO A 74 12.76 8.45 4.03
C PRO A 74 11.60 9.33 3.53
N TYR A 75 10.57 8.77 2.87
CA TYR A 75 9.42 9.54 2.34
C TYR A 75 8.15 8.69 2.17
N ALA A 76 6.95 9.24 2.35
CA ALA A 76 5.72 8.43 2.40
C ALA A 76 5.19 8.12 0.99
N ASP A 77 5.71 7.08 0.36
CA ASP A 77 5.47 6.76 -1.07
C ASP A 77 3.98 6.74 -1.46
N ILE A 78 3.15 6.01 -0.72
CA ILE A 78 1.70 5.94 -0.95
C ILE A 78 1.03 7.31 -0.70
N THR A 79 1.39 7.99 0.38
CA THR A 79 0.76 9.27 0.74
C THR A 79 1.10 10.38 -0.24
N LEU A 80 2.36 10.45 -0.70
CA LEU A 80 2.81 11.42 -1.69
C LEU A 80 2.16 11.19 -3.05
N LEU A 81 2.02 9.92 -3.44
CA LEU A 81 1.28 9.51 -4.62
C LEU A 81 -0.17 10.02 -4.59
N VAL A 82 -0.91 9.70 -3.52
CA VAL A 82 -2.29 10.16 -3.32
C VAL A 82 -2.37 11.69 -3.36
N ARG A 83 -1.49 12.39 -2.63
CA ARG A 83 -1.50 13.86 -2.58
C ARG A 83 -1.21 14.51 -3.93
N PHE A 84 -0.29 13.95 -4.71
CA PHE A 84 0.04 14.48 -6.02
C PHE A 84 -1.12 14.28 -7.00
N LEU A 85 -1.81 13.14 -6.97
CA LEU A 85 -3.01 12.88 -7.77
C LEU A 85 -4.09 13.92 -7.49
N PHE A 86 -4.38 14.18 -6.22
CA PHE A 86 -5.35 15.21 -5.81
C PHE A 86 -4.92 16.61 -6.26
N ASN A 87 -3.63 16.95 -6.14
CA ASN A 87 -3.15 18.28 -6.47
C ASN A 87 -3.10 18.59 -7.98
N ARG A 88 -3.03 17.57 -8.86
CA ARG A 88 -2.85 17.77 -10.31
C ARG A 88 -4.09 17.49 -11.15
N ASN A 89 -5.24 17.16 -10.55
CA ASN A 89 -6.46 16.76 -11.27
C ASN A 89 -6.22 15.64 -12.31
N LEU A 90 -5.22 14.77 -12.11
CA LEU A 90 -4.86 13.72 -13.07
C LEU A 90 -5.74 12.47 -12.95
N ALA A 91 -6.95 12.60 -12.41
CA ALA A 91 -7.88 11.49 -12.19
C ALA A 91 -8.48 10.91 -13.49
N ASP A 92 -8.27 11.57 -14.63
CA ASP A 92 -8.91 11.21 -15.91
C ASP A 92 -8.12 10.20 -16.77
N THR A 93 -6.97 9.70 -16.29
CA THR A 93 -6.14 8.73 -17.05
C THR A 93 -6.34 7.31 -16.53
N ALA A 94 -6.58 6.36 -17.44
CA ALA A 94 -6.69 4.90 -17.23
C ALA A 94 -6.89 4.43 -15.77
N MET A 95 -8.15 4.12 -15.43
CA MET A 95 -8.54 3.59 -14.12
C MET A 95 -7.92 2.19 -13.86
N ILE A 96 -6.82 2.12 -13.11
CA ILE A 96 -6.32 0.86 -12.54
C ILE A 96 -6.82 0.77 -11.10
N ALA A 97 -7.67 -0.21 -10.79
CA ALA A 97 -8.08 -0.48 -9.42
C ALA A 97 -6.84 -0.87 -8.58
N VAL A 98 -6.53 -0.09 -7.54
CA VAL A 98 -5.43 -0.38 -6.61
C VAL A 98 -5.97 -0.63 -5.22
N TYR A 99 -5.65 -1.79 -4.67
CA TYR A 99 -5.92 -2.14 -3.29
C TYR A 99 -4.62 -2.07 -2.49
N ILE A 100 -4.64 -1.34 -1.38
CA ILE A 100 -3.54 -1.32 -0.43
C ILE A 100 -3.94 -2.18 0.76
N MET A 101 -3.20 -3.25 0.96
CA MET A 101 -3.27 -4.08 2.15
C MET A 101 -1.97 -3.91 2.93
N ASP A 102 -2.09 -3.63 4.22
CA ASP A 102 -0.96 -3.45 5.12
C ASP A 102 -1.17 -4.31 6.37
N MET A 103 -0.07 -4.81 6.94
CA MET A 103 -0.07 -5.67 8.11
C MET A 103 0.44 -4.90 9.32
N TYR A 104 -0.46 -4.61 10.25
CA TYR A 104 -0.10 -3.98 11.51
C TYR A 104 0.29 -5.01 12.57
N ASN A 105 1.54 -4.96 13.04
CA ASN A 105 2.02 -5.81 14.13
C ASN A 105 2.11 -5.03 15.46
N ARG A 106 1.18 -5.30 16.37
CA ARG A 106 1.14 -4.68 17.70
C ARG A 106 2.34 -5.00 18.58
N HIS A 107 2.98 -6.15 18.40
CA HIS A 107 4.13 -6.53 19.22
C HIS A 107 5.38 -5.71 18.85
N ILE A 108 5.48 -5.28 17.59
CA ILE A 108 6.56 -4.41 17.10
C ILE A 108 6.25 -2.94 17.40
N TYR A 109 4.99 -2.52 17.19
CA TYR A 109 4.53 -1.15 17.39
C TYR A 109 3.43 -1.05 18.47
N PRO A 110 3.72 -1.31 19.76
CA PRO A 110 2.68 -1.43 20.79
C PRO A 110 1.93 -0.13 21.09
N ASN A 111 2.56 1.02 20.81
CA ASN A 111 2.05 2.34 21.16
C ASN A 111 1.48 3.13 19.97
N ASP A 112 1.47 2.56 18.76
CA ASP A 112 0.93 3.24 17.57
C ASP A 112 -0.59 3.11 17.49
N LYS A 113 -1.26 3.80 18.43
CA LYS A 113 -2.73 3.82 18.51
C LYS A 113 -3.36 4.41 17.26
N ARG A 114 -2.73 5.44 16.70
CA ARG A 114 -3.22 6.13 15.49
C ARG A 114 -3.27 5.19 14.30
N ALA A 115 -2.21 4.43 14.03
CA ALA A 115 -2.22 3.44 12.97
C ALA A 115 -3.28 2.36 13.25
N LYS A 116 -3.36 1.86 14.49
CA LYS A 116 -4.34 0.84 14.86
C LYS A 116 -5.79 1.28 14.65
N GLU A 117 -6.11 2.52 15.00
CA GLU A 117 -7.45 3.11 14.84
C GLU A 117 -7.82 3.39 13.38
N ALA A 118 -6.84 3.61 12.50
CA ALA A 118 -7.06 3.84 11.08
C ALA A 118 -7.35 2.56 10.27
N ILE A 119 -7.17 1.36 10.87
CA ILE A 119 -7.42 0.08 10.20
C ILE A 119 -8.92 -0.09 9.95
N ARG A 120 -9.33 0.03 8.69
CA ARG A 120 -10.73 -0.15 8.27
C ARG A 120 -11.18 -1.60 8.27
N ARG A 121 -10.28 -2.55 7.95
CA ARG A 121 -10.53 -3.99 7.93
C ARG A 121 -9.60 -4.68 8.91
N ARG A 122 -10.11 -4.94 10.12
CA ARG A 122 -9.30 -5.47 11.22
C ARG A 122 -9.56 -6.96 11.38
N VAL A 123 -8.65 -7.77 10.83
CA VAL A 123 -8.55 -9.19 11.18
C VAL A 123 -7.37 -9.33 12.14
N GLU A 124 -7.67 -9.45 13.45
CA GLU A 124 -6.61 -9.62 14.44
C GLU A 124 -6.10 -11.05 14.47
N LEU A 125 -4.79 -11.16 14.27
CA LEU A 125 -4.03 -12.39 14.34
C LEU A 125 -3.10 -12.31 15.54
N ARG A 126 -2.96 -13.43 16.26
CA ARG A 126 -1.91 -13.60 17.27
C ARG A 126 -0.64 -14.10 16.58
N SER A 127 0.51 -13.91 17.23
CA SER A 127 1.74 -14.55 16.76
C SER A 127 1.57 -16.07 16.83
N GLY A 128 1.94 -16.77 15.75
CA GLY A 128 1.85 -18.24 15.67
C GLY A 128 0.45 -18.77 15.29
N VAL A 129 -0.43 -17.93 14.74
CA VAL A 129 -1.68 -18.41 14.12
C VAL A 129 -1.34 -19.39 12.99
N GLU A 130 -2.02 -20.53 12.99
CA GLU A 130 -1.90 -21.58 11.96
C GLU A 130 -2.90 -21.39 10.83
N ASP A 131 -2.66 -22.07 9.70
CA ASP A 131 -3.43 -21.92 8.45
C ASP A 131 -4.94 -22.07 8.65
N THR A 132 -5.39 -23.04 9.45
CA THR A 132 -6.82 -23.27 9.68
C THR A 132 -7.47 -22.08 10.38
N GLU A 133 -6.88 -21.60 11.48
CA GLU A 133 -7.40 -20.43 12.20
C GLU A 133 -7.33 -19.18 11.32
N TYR A 134 -6.28 -19.03 10.51
CA TYR A 134 -6.17 -17.94 9.56
C TYR A 134 -7.30 -17.96 8.54
N LEU A 135 -7.50 -19.09 7.85
CA LEU A 135 -8.54 -19.28 6.83
C LEU A 135 -9.94 -19.06 7.40
N ASP A 136 -10.22 -19.59 8.60
CA ASP A 136 -11.50 -19.39 9.29
C ASP A 136 -11.79 -17.91 9.54
N LYS A 137 -10.76 -17.11 9.85
CA LYS A 137 -10.90 -15.65 10.03
C LYS A 137 -11.04 -14.89 8.72
N LEU A 138 -10.58 -15.44 7.59
CA LEU A 138 -10.77 -14.83 6.26
C LEU A 138 -12.19 -15.07 5.71
N THR A 139 -12.83 -16.15 6.12
CA THR A 139 -14.19 -16.52 5.72
C THR A 139 -15.22 -16.00 6.71
N VAL A 140 -16.26 -15.33 6.21
CA VAL A 140 -17.46 -14.96 6.98
C VAL A 140 -18.69 -15.54 6.29
#